data_AF-A0A525JIE2-F1
#
_entry.id   AF-A0A525JIE2-F1
#
_cell.length_a   1.000
_cell.length_b   1.000
_cell.length_c   1.000
_cell.angle_alpha   90.00
_cell.angle_beta   90.00
_cell.angle_gamma   90.00
#
_symmetry.space_group_name_H-M   'P 1'
#
loop_
_entity.id
_entity.type
_entity.pdbx_description
1 polymer ?
#
loop_
_entity_poly.entity_id
_entity_poly.type
_entity_poly.pdbx_seq_one_letter_code
_entity_poly.pdbx_strand_id
1 'polypeptide(L)'
;MMRRTRRFIAAAFAALAMGAGGSIEAATLRPATAVRADAITELAVTMKNGQRVIVRLSDKAVQTPGKSGTEYWGGDDNEVPRQLLDHISVTVGASPAIVPYSAFADLGDVRFASLVATGTGFELKISGGDTASSYEARLIFRDGFLIEKIVRLLEMPDERNEIAKYNFPRR
;
A
#
# COMPACT_ATOMS: atom_id res chain seq x y z
N MET A 1 61.33 24.09 -26.10
CA MET A 1 60.57 24.58 -24.93
C MET A 1 59.69 23.43 -24.43
N MET A 2 60.12 22.53 -23.53
CA MET A 2 60.16 22.66 -22.06
C MET A 2 58.83 23.20 -21.50
N ARG A 3 58.08 22.54 -20.60
CA ARG A 3 58.48 21.69 -19.45
C ARG A 3 57.50 20.54 -19.16
N ARG A 4 58.07 19.48 -18.59
CA ARG A 4 57.47 18.35 -17.87
C ARG A 4 56.86 18.82 -16.54
N THR A 5 55.80 18.14 -16.06
CA THR A 5 55.73 17.69 -14.65
C THR A 5 54.91 16.41 -14.53
N ARG A 6 55.59 15.32 -14.16
CA ARG A 6 54.99 14.10 -13.60
C ARG A 6 54.82 14.31 -12.09
N ARG A 7 53.75 13.82 -11.49
CA ARG A 7 53.81 13.26 -10.12
C ARG A 7 52.97 11.99 -10.06
N PHE A 8 53.68 10.89 -9.89
CA PHE A 8 53.20 9.64 -9.31
C PHE A 8 53.13 9.83 -7.79
N ILE A 9 52.10 9.28 -7.16
CA ILE A 9 52.23 8.63 -5.84
C ILE A 9 51.50 7.29 -5.95
N ALA A 10 52.24 6.23 -5.63
CA ALA A 10 51.81 4.86 -5.54
C ALA A 10 51.71 4.46 -4.05
N ALA A 11 51.17 3.25 -3.83
CA ALA A 11 51.26 2.41 -2.63
C ALA A 11 50.28 2.78 -1.49
N ALA A 12 49.73 1.83 -0.72
CA ALA A 12 49.70 0.37 -0.78
C ALA A 12 48.81 -0.13 0.38
N PHE A 13 48.24 -1.32 0.20
CA PHE A 13 47.95 -2.37 1.20
C PHE A 13 47.42 -2.01 2.60
N ALA A 14 46.25 -2.57 2.94
CA ALA A 14 46.15 -3.58 3.99
C ALA A 14 44.79 -4.28 3.92
N ALA A 15 44.82 -5.61 3.80
CA ALA A 15 43.68 -6.47 4.00
C ALA A 15 43.36 -6.58 5.49
N LEU A 16 42.07 -6.52 5.84
CA LEU A 16 41.57 -7.15 7.05
C LEU A 16 40.23 -7.81 6.73
N ALA A 17 40.29 -9.10 6.42
CA ALA A 17 39.15 -9.99 6.56
C ALA A 17 39.09 -10.41 8.03
N MET A 18 38.13 -9.89 8.77
CA MET A 18 37.68 -10.49 10.03
C MET A 18 36.16 -10.37 10.08
N GLY A 19 35.53 -11.49 10.40
CA GLY A 19 34.11 -11.72 10.19
C GLY A 19 33.24 -10.78 10.99
N ALA A 20 32.22 -10.25 10.32
CA ALA A 20 30.92 -10.15 10.93
C ALA A 20 30.06 -11.18 10.19
N GLY A 21 29.89 -12.34 10.81
CA GLY A 21 28.66 -13.10 10.64
C GLY A 21 27.53 -12.23 11.15
N GLY A 22 27.18 -11.21 10.37
CA GLY A 22 25.92 -10.52 10.52
C GLY A 22 24.90 -11.55 10.15
N SER A 23 24.36 -12.21 11.18
CA SER A 23 23.07 -12.87 11.09
C SER A 23 22.21 -11.97 10.22
N ILE A 24 21.87 -12.44 9.03
CA ILE A 24 20.75 -11.91 8.27
C ILE A 24 19.59 -12.14 9.22
N GLU A 25 19.33 -11.15 10.08
CA GLU A 25 18.09 -11.07 10.83
C GLU A 25 17.04 -11.28 9.77
N ALA A 26 16.33 -12.40 9.88
CA ALA A 26 15.14 -12.63 9.10
C ALA A 26 14.32 -11.37 9.31
N ALA A 27 14.27 -10.51 8.28
CA ALA A 27 13.52 -9.28 8.31
C ALA A 27 12.08 -9.71 8.54
N THR A 28 11.68 -9.74 9.82
CA THR A 28 10.34 -10.15 10.21
C THR A 28 9.42 -9.21 9.45
N LEU A 29 8.61 -9.77 8.56
CA LEU A 29 7.65 -9.02 7.75
C LEU A 29 6.59 -8.47 8.71
N ARG A 30 6.91 -7.37 9.39
CA ARG A 30 6.02 -6.75 10.35
C ARG A 30 4.96 -6.00 9.54
N PRO A 31 3.67 -6.27 9.79
CA PRO A 31 2.62 -5.49 9.16
C PRO A 31 2.76 -4.04 9.64
N ALA A 32 2.74 -3.09 8.71
CA ALA A 32 2.54 -1.69 9.08
C ALA A 32 1.05 -1.47 9.29
N THR A 33 0.66 -0.85 10.38
CA THR A 33 -0.75 -0.55 10.69
C THR A 33 -0.87 0.91 11.10
N ALA A 34 -1.87 1.61 10.57
CA ALA A 34 -2.19 2.98 10.96
C ALA A 34 -3.67 3.09 11.29
N VAL A 35 -3.95 3.76 12.41
CA VAL A 35 -5.27 4.30 12.73
C VAL A 35 -5.34 5.68 12.10
N ARG A 36 -6.37 5.93 11.29
CA ARG A 36 -6.47 7.20 10.56
C ARG A 36 -7.06 8.28 11.45
N ALA A 37 -6.22 9.25 11.83
CA ALA A 37 -6.64 10.48 12.49
C ALA A 37 -6.69 11.68 11.53
N ASP A 38 -5.90 11.64 10.46
CA ASP A 38 -5.74 12.71 9.47
C ASP A 38 -6.20 12.27 8.08
N ALA A 39 -6.44 13.26 7.21
CA ALA A 39 -6.87 13.04 5.83
C ALA A 39 -5.86 12.24 4.98
N ILE A 40 -4.60 12.15 5.40
CA ILE A 40 -3.53 11.43 4.69
C ILE A 40 -2.93 10.36 5.61
N THR A 41 -2.69 9.17 5.08
CA THR A 41 -2.05 8.06 5.81
C THR A 41 -0.97 7.43 4.96
N GLU A 42 0.24 7.30 5.52
CA GLU A 42 1.38 6.63 4.88
C GLU A 42 1.69 5.31 5.60
N LEU A 43 1.84 4.23 4.83
CA LEU A 43 2.24 2.91 5.29
C LEU A 43 3.50 2.47 4.54
N ALA A 44 4.42 1.80 5.23
CA ALA A 44 5.62 1.29 4.61
C ALA A 44 5.97 -0.12 5.11
N VAL A 45 6.36 -1.00 4.20
CA VAL A 45 6.86 -2.36 4.51
C VAL A 45 8.04 -2.70 3.62
N THR A 46 8.95 -3.55 4.11
CA THR A 46 10.03 -4.11 3.31
C THR A 46 9.67 -5.54 2.90
N MET A 47 9.69 -5.83 1.60
CA MET A 47 9.44 -7.17 1.07
C MET A 47 10.66 -8.09 1.25
N LYS A 48 10.46 -9.40 1.10
CA LYS A 48 11.53 -10.40 1.22
C LYS A 48 12.71 -10.17 0.26
N ASN A 49 12.45 -9.57 -0.90
CA ASN A 49 13.48 -9.23 -1.89
C ASN A 49 14.23 -7.92 -1.56
N GLY A 50 14.00 -7.33 -0.39
CA GLY A 50 14.64 -6.07 0.05
C GLY A 50 14.01 -4.80 -0.51
N GLN A 51 13.03 -4.90 -1.42
CA GLN A 51 12.33 -3.72 -1.94
C GLN A 51 11.41 -3.13 -0.87
N ARG A 52 11.48 -1.80 -0.70
CA ARG A 52 10.56 -1.04 0.15
C ARG A 52 9.29 -0.71 -0.62
N VAL A 53 8.15 -0.99 -0.02
CA VAL A 53 6.83 -0.58 -0.51
C VAL A 53 6.34 0.58 0.34
N ILE A 54 5.88 1.65 -0.29
CA ILE A 54 5.28 2.81 0.35
C ILE A 54 3.88 2.98 -0.24
N VAL A 55 2.89 3.07 0.62
CA VAL A 55 1.49 3.33 0.27
C VAL A 55 1.05 4.62 0.92
N ARG A 56 0.42 5.51 0.15
CA ARG A 56 -0.25 6.70 0.69
C ARG A 56 -1.72 6.67 0.32
N LEU A 57 -2.56 6.95 1.31
CA LEU A 57 -4.01 7.02 1.21
C LEU A 57 -4.42 8.46 1.48
N SER A 58 -5.37 9.01 0.73
CA SER A 58 -5.99 10.29 1.06
C SER A 58 -7.49 10.30 0.83
N ASP A 59 -8.22 10.92 1.74
CA ASP A 59 -9.67 10.99 1.67
C ASP A 59 -10.16 12.37 1.23
N LYS A 60 -11.38 12.40 0.68
CA LYS A 60 -12.15 13.61 0.42
C LYS A 60 -13.49 13.57 1.14
N ALA A 61 -13.95 14.71 1.62
CA ALA A 61 -15.29 14.84 2.16
C ALA A 61 -16.35 14.66 1.05
N VAL A 62 -17.42 13.94 1.36
CA VAL A 62 -18.58 13.81 0.46
C VAL A 62 -19.50 15.01 0.68
N GLN A 63 -19.77 15.77 -0.37
CA GLN A 63 -20.60 16.99 -0.30
C GLN A 63 -21.99 16.79 -0.91
N THR A 64 -22.51 15.56 -0.96
CA THR A 64 -23.78 15.28 -1.65
C THR A 64 -24.86 14.80 -0.67
N PRO A 65 -25.71 15.71 -0.15
CA PRO A 65 -26.86 15.33 0.64
C PRO A 65 -27.86 14.52 -0.19
N GLY A 66 -28.47 13.49 0.40
CA GLY A 66 -29.69 12.86 -0.13
C GLY A 66 -29.54 11.84 -1.26
N LYS A 67 -28.34 11.27 -1.46
CA LYS A 67 -28.17 10.06 -2.29
C LYS A 67 -28.15 8.81 -1.41
N SER A 68 -28.58 7.68 -1.97
CA SER A 68 -28.38 6.38 -1.33
C SER A 68 -26.88 6.12 -1.15
N GLY A 69 -26.46 5.73 0.05
CA GLY A 69 -25.09 5.31 0.34
C GLY A 69 -24.75 3.92 -0.18
N THR A 70 -25.74 3.16 -0.70
CA THR A 70 -25.58 1.77 -1.14
C THR A 70 -24.55 1.57 -2.25
N GLU A 71 -24.26 2.61 -3.05
CA GLU A 71 -23.21 2.58 -4.08
C GLU A 71 -21.79 2.56 -3.49
N TYR A 72 -21.65 2.89 -2.19
CA TYR A 72 -20.39 2.96 -1.48
C TYR A 72 -20.29 1.84 -0.44
N TRP A 73 -19.05 1.43 -0.18
CA TRP A 73 -18.71 0.63 0.99
C TRP A 73 -18.60 1.55 2.20
N GLY A 74 -19.24 1.18 3.31
CA GLY A 74 -19.36 2.06 4.48
C GLY A 74 -20.48 3.09 4.38
N GLY A 75 -21.39 2.92 3.43
CA GLY A 75 -22.65 3.67 3.33
C GLY A 75 -23.85 2.73 3.45
N ASP A 76 -25.02 3.32 3.72
CA ASP A 76 -26.29 2.62 3.91
C ASP A 76 -27.41 3.30 3.08
N ASP A 77 -28.61 2.71 3.05
CA ASP A 77 -29.77 3.19 2.29
C ASP A 77 -30.07 4.69 2.49
N ASN A 78 -29.80 5.20 3.70
CA ASN A 78 -30.13 6.56 4.10
C ASN A 78 -28.91 7.42 4.43
N GLU A 79 -27.70 6.87 4.45
CA GLU A 79 -26.49 7.57 4.86
C GLU A 79 -25.33 7.30 3.90
N VAL A 80 -24.85 8.37 3.26
CA VAL A 80 -23.60 8.33 2.49
C VAL A 80 -22.41 8.39 3.45
N PRO A 81 -21.27 7.75 3.12
CA PRO A 81 -20.05 7.93 3.89
C PRO A 81 -19.69 9.41 4.00
N ARG A 82 -19.18 9.84 5.14
CA ARG A 82 -18.75 11.23 5.35
C ARG A 82 -17.54 11.57 4.49
N GLN A 83 -16.67 10.59 4.28
CA GLN A 83 -15.47 10.68 3.48
C GLN A 83 -15.36 9.49 2.55
N LEU A 84 -14.81 9.72 1.36
CA LEU A 84 -14.42 8.66 0.42
C LEU A 84 -12.93 8.67 0.22
N LEU A 85 -12.36 7.49 0.03
CA LEU A 85 -10.97 7.33 -0.37
C LEU A 85 -10.81 7.90 -1.79
N ASP A 86 -10.08 9.00 -1.90
CA ASP A 86 -9.91 9.76 -3.14
C ASP A 86 -8.65 9.40 -3.91
N HIS A 87 -7.61 8.97 -3.17
CA HIS A 87 -6.33 8.63 -3.76
C HIS A 87 -5.66 7.47 -3.05
N ILE A 88 -5.09 6.56 -3.84
CA ILE A 88 -4.09 5.59 -3.41
C ILE A 88 -2.87 5.74 -4.31
N SER A 89 -1.72 6.10 -3.72
CA SER A 89 -0.42 6.05 -4.39
C SER A 89 0.40 4.89 -3.82
N VAL A 90 1.01 4.10 -4.70
CA VAL A 90 1.85 2.96 -4.30
C VAL A 90 3.19 3.04 -5.02
N THR A 91 4.28 2.94 -4.27
CA THR A 91 5.64 2.91 -4.80
C THR A 91 6.33 1.65 -4.33
N VAL A 92 6.91 0.89 -5.26
CA VAL A 92 7.71 -0.32 -4.99
C VAL A 92 9.15 -0.05 -5.41
N GLY A 93 10.05 0.08 -4.44
CA GLY A 93 11.40 0.58 -4.67
C GLY A 93 11.36 2.00 -5.21
N ALA A 94 11.80 2.19 -6.45
CA ALA A 94 11.75 3.48 -7.17
C ALA A 94 10.60 3.56 -8.19
N SER A 95 9.80 2.50 -8.34
CA SER A 95 8.80 2.37 -9.40
C SER A 95 7.39 2.60 -8.85
N PRO A 96 6.59 3.52 -9.43
CA PRO A 96 5.19 3.64 -9.07
C PRO A 96 4.40 2.42 -9.58
N ALA A 97 3.55 1.87 -8.72
CA ALA A 97 2.59 0.83 -9.09
C ALA A 97 1.25 1.48 -9.48
N ILE A 98 0.61 0.95 -10.53
CA ILE A 98 -0.68 1.44 -11.00
C ILE A 98 -1.79 0.89 -10.10
N VAL A 99 -2.60 1.80 -9.55
CA VAL A 99 -3.83 1.47 -8.83
C VAL A 99 -4.99 2.13 -9.57
N PRO A 100 -5.87 1.37 -10.24
CA PRO A 100 -7.04 1.93 -10.92
C PRO A 100 -7.97 2.62 -9.92
N TYR A 101 -8.58 3.75 -10.32
CA TYR A 101 -9.50 4.49 -9.46
C TYR A 101 -10.66 3.61 -8.96
N SER A 102 -11.18 2.71 -9.81
CA SER A 102 -12.23 1.75 -9.44
C SER A 102 -11.83 0.76 -8.32
N ALA A 103 -10.54 0.66 -8.01
CA ALA A 103 -10.07 -0.20 -6.92
C ALA A 103 -10.39 0.36 -5.53
N PHE A 104 -10.67 1.66 -5.42
CA PHE A 104 -10.80 2.34 -4.12
C PHE A 104 -11.83 3.46 -4.05
N ALA A 105 -12.34 3.95 -5.18
CA ALA A 105 -13.23 5.12 -5.23
C ALA A 105 -14.57 4.94 -4.50
N ASP A 106 -14.97 3.71 -4.25
CA ASP A 106 -16.18 3.30 -3.56
C ASP A 106 -15.96 3.05 -2.06
N LEU A 107 -14.73 3.14 -1.56
CA LEU A 107 -14.40 2.88 -0.15
C LEU A 107 -14.61 4.14 0.70
N GLY A 108 -15.62 4.10 1.56
CA GLY A 108 -16.00 5.20 2.45
C GLY A 108 -15.53 5.05 3.89
N ASP A 109 -15.45 6.17 4.60
CA ASP A 109 -15.19 6.27 6.04
C ASP A 109 -14.08 5.32 6.54
N VAL A 110 -12.94 5.35 5.86
CA VAL A 110 -11.79 4.50 6.17
C VAL A 110 -11.26 4.82 7.57
N ARG A 111 -11.20 3.80 8.44
CA ARG A 111 -10.74 3.93 9.83
C ARG A 111 -9.34 3.35 10.05
N PHE A 112 -9.07 2.22 9.41
CA PHE A 112 -7.83 1.48 9.58
C PHE A 112 -7.27 1.09 8.23
N ALA A 113 -5.95 1.13 8.12
CA ALA A 113 -5.24 0.56 7.00
C ALA A 113 -4.02 -0.22 7.51
N SER A 114 -3.76 -1.37 6.91
CA SER A 114 -2.56 -2.14 7.17
C SER A 114 -1.92 -2.64 5.89
N LEU A 115 -0.60 -2.74 5.89
CA LEU A 115 0.21 -3.15 4.77
C LEU A 115 1.08 -4.33 5.18
N VAL A 116 0.92 -5.44 4.48
CA VAL A 116 1.59 -6.70 4.79
C VAL A 116 2.35 -7.18 3.57
N ALA A 117 3.65 -7.43 3.72
CA ALA A 117 4.42 -8.08 2.68
C ALA A 117 4.06 -9.57 2.60
N THR A 118 3.90 -10.09 1.38
CA THR A 118 3.60 -11.50 1.11
C THR A 118 4.80 -12.18 0.43
N GLY A 119 4.68 -13.47 0.11
CA GLY A 119 5.76 -14.20 -0.56
C GLY A 119 6.10 -13.67 -1.96
N THR A 120 5.12 -13.14 -2.67
CA THR A 120 5.23 -12.74 -4.09
C THR A 120 4.83 -11.27 -4.32
N GLY A 121 4.68 -10.47 -3.25
CA GLY A 121 4.22 -9.10 -3.35
C GLY A 121 3.80 -8.54 -1.99
N PHE A 122 2.66 -7.88 -1.93
CA PHE A 122 2.11 -7.28 -0.71
C PHE A 122 0.59 -7.19 -0.77
N GLU A 123 -0.01 -7.01 0.39
CA GLU A 123 -1.45 -6.83 0.56
C GLU A 123 -1.69 -5.56 1.37
N LEU A 124 -2.54 -4.68 0.83
CA LEU A 124 -3.07 -3.54 1.54
C LEU A 124 -4.49 -3.89 2.01
N LYS A 125 -4.69 -3.92 3.32
CA LYS A 125 -6.00 -4.08 3.94
C LYS A 125 -6.51 -2.72 4.40
N ILE A 126 -7.78 -2.45 4.13
CA ILE A 126 -8.46 -1.21 4.47
C ILE A 126 -9.76 -1.62 5.16
N SER A 127 -10.05 -1.01 6.31
CA SER A 127 -11.32 -1.22 7.02
C SER A 127 -11.97 0.13 7.28
N GLY A 128 -13.28 0.20 7.06
CA GLY A 128 -14.03 1.44 7.17
C GLY A 128 -15.52 1.17 7.40
N GLY A 129 -16.29 2.25 7.24
CA GLY A 129 -17.72 2.29 7.54
C GLY A 129 -18.03 2.67 8.98
N ASP A 130 -19.31 2.60 9.31
CA ASP A 130 -19.84 2.65 10.67
C ASP A 130 -20.22 1.24 11.14
N THR A 131 -20.82 1.11 12.32
CA THR A 131 -21.13 -0.21 12.91
C THR A 131 -21.88 -1.11 11.91
N ALA A 132 -23.02 -0.64 11.38
CA ALA A 132 -23.90 -1.42 10.51
C ALA A 132 -23.37 -1.62 9.08
N SER A 133 -22.52 -0.71 8.59
CA SER A 133 -21.97 -0.76 7.23
C SER A 133 -20.47 -1.12 7.20
N SER A 134 -19.96 -1.70 8.29
CA SER A 134 -18.54 -1.99 8.45
C SER A 134 -18.04 -2.99 7.40
N TYR A 135 -16.88 -2.69 6.81
CA TYR A 135 -16.30 -3.49 5.74
C TYR A 135 -14.80 -3.72 5.90
N GLU A 136 -14.30 -4.73 5.19
CA GLU A 136 -12.89 -4.96 4.94
C GLU A 136 -12.65 -5.06 3.43
N ALA A 137 -11.77 -4.20 2.92
CA ALA A 137 -11.24 -4.23 1.57
C ALA A 137 -9.79 -4.73 1.59
N ARG A 138 -9.45 -5.63 0.66
CA ARG A 138 -8.13 -6.22 0.47
C ARG A 138 -7.68 -5.98 -0.97
N LEU A 139 -6.61 -5.23 -1.13
CA LEU A 139 -5.96 -4.94 -2.40
C LEU A 139 -4.68 -5.78 -2.47
N ILE A 140 -4.68 -6.79 -3.35
CA ILE A 140 -3.61 -7.79 -3.44
C ILE A 140 -2.70 -7.45 -4.62
N PHE A 141 -1.42 -7.27 -4.31
CA PHE A 141 -0.40 -6.94 -5.29
C PHE A 141 0.56 -8.12 -5.48
N ARG A 142 0.90 -8.41 -6.74
CA ARG A 142 1.94 -9.37 -7.12
C ARG A 142 2.86 -8.75 -8.16
N ASP A 143 4.16 -8.92 -7.97
CA ASP A 143 5.19 -8.40 -8.89
C ASP A 143 5.04 -6.89 -9.17
N GLY A 144 4.54 -6.12 -8.19
CA GLY A 144 4.31 -4.68 -8.32
C GLY A 144 3.00 -4.27 -9.00
N PHE A 145 2.13 -5.22 -9.37
CA PHE A 145 0.84 -4.96 -9.99
C PHE A 145 -0.30 -5.34 -9.07
N LEU A 146 -1.36 -4.52 -9.04
CA LEU A 146 -2.63 -4.91 -8.43
C LEU A 146 -3.21 -6.08 -9.25
N ILE A 147 -3.55 -7.19 -8.61
CA ILE A 147 -4.15 -8.34 -9.33
C ILE A 147 -5.59 -8.58 -8.91
N GLU A 148 -5.96 -8.17 -7.70
CA GLU A 148 -7.25 -8.50 -7.11
C GLU A 148 -7.64 -7.46 -6.04
N LYS A 149 -8.91 -7.06 -6.07
CA LYS A 149 -9.62 -6.34 -5.00
C LYS A 149 -10.67 -7.31 -4.46
N ILE A 150 -10.71 -7.48 -3.14
CA ILE A 150 -11.77 -8.21 -2.43
C ILE A 150 -12.36 -7.23 -1.43
N VAL A 151 -13.67 -7.03 -1.45
CA VAL A 151 -14.37 -6.25 -0.41
C VAL A 151 -15.52 -7.06 0.15
N ARG A 152 -15.72 -7.00 1.46
CA ARG A 152 -16.78 -7.72 2.16
C ARG A 152 -17.29 -6.92 3.34
N LEU A 153 -18.56 -7.08 3.69
CA LEU A 153 -19.08 -6.66 4.98
C LEU A 153 -18.46 -7.49 6.10
N LEU A 154 -18.24 -6.86 7.25
CA LEU A 154 -17.72 -7.52 8.44
C LEU A 154 -18.83 -8.20 9.25
N GLU A 155 -20.00 -7.55 9.37
CA GLU A 155 -21.13 -8.10 10.11
C GLU A 155 -21.79 -9.28 9.38
N MET A 156 -21.88 -9.21 8.04
CA MET A 156 -22.58 -10.18 7.20
C MET A 156 -21.77 -10.49 5.92
N PRO A 157 -20.64 -11.22 6.03
CA PRO A 157 -19.71 -11.43 4.91
C PRO A 157 -20.29 -12.22 3.73
N ASP A 158 -21.34 -13.02 3.98
CA ASP A 158 -21.98 -13.84 2.95
C ASP A 158 -23.07 -13.08 2.16
N GLU A 159 -23.52 -11.93 2.65
CA GLU A 159 -24.62 -11.17 2.03
C GLU A 159 -24.14 -10.18 0.98
N ARG A 160 -22.98 -9.55 1.21
CA ARG A 160 -22.40 -8.58 0.28
C ARG A 160 -20.88 -8.70 0.22
N ASN A 161 -20.39 -9.17 -0.92
CA ASN A 161 -18.98 -9.16 -1.27
C ASN A 161 -18.78 -8.74 -2.73
N GLU A 162 -17.57 -8.26 -3.01
CA GLU A 162 -17.10 -7.95 -4.35
C GLU A 162 -15.72 -8.55 -4.53
N ILE A 163 -15.50 -9.20 -5.68
CA ILE A 163 -14.18 -9.63 -6.12
C ILE A 163 -13.94 -9.06 -7.52
N ALA A 164 -12.97 -8.16 -7.65
CA ALA A 164 -12.54 -7.60 -8.92
C ALA A 164 -11.11 -8.04 -9.24
N LYS A 165 -10.87 -8.47 -10.48
CA LYS A 165 -9.55 -8.92 -10.96
C LYS A 165 -9.00 -7.94 -11.99
N TYR A 166 -7.71 -7.68 -11.90
CA TYR A 166 -7.02 -6.73 -12.77
C TYR A 166 -5.97 -7.45 -13.60
N ASN A 167 -5.90 -7.08 -14.88
CA ASN A 167 -4.88 -7.58 -15.79
C ASN A 167 -4.18 -6.38 -16.43
N PHE A 168 -2.87 -6.29 -16.20
CA PHE A 168 -2.03 -5.26 -16.79
C PHE A 168 -1.19 -5.87 -17.91
N PRO A 169 -1.10 -5.22 -19.08
CA PRO A 169 -0.22 -5.70 -20.14
C PRO A 169 1.22 -5.71 -19.62
N ARG A 170 1.84 -6.89 -19.65
CA ARG A 170 3.25 -7.05 -19.30
C ARG A 170 4.09 -6.37 -20.39
N ARG A 171 4.97 -5.45 -19.97
CA ARG A 171 5.96 -4.82 -20.85
C ARG A 171 7.23 -5.65 -20.87
#